data_AF-A0A9W6ULF5-F1
#
_entry.id   AF-A0A9W6ULF5-F1
#
_cell.length_a   1.000
_cell.length_b   1.000
_cell.length_c   1.000
_cell.angle_alpha   90.00
_cell.angle_beta   90.00
_cell.angle_gamma   90.00
#
_symmetry.space_group_name_H-M   'P 1'
#
loop_
_entity.id
_entity.type
_entity.pdbx_description
1 polymer ?
#
loop_
_entity_poly.entity_id
_entity_poly.type
_entity_poly.pdbx_seq_one_letter_code
_entity_poly.pdbx_strand_id
1 'polypeptide(L)'
;MTTAPPRTTATAWWRPLLLVAALLTGLLGVAAPAGAATAEATISVTVSAVTNPGDTVLISGNTAQLGNWNPAAAVPLHTTAQTYPSWTGYVQIIEGSTAEYKFLIRSSTGVVTWESVPNRSVTHSTTAITAIDDRWNVGSGAPVAASFRVTATTAYGQNVYLVGNLAELGGWNPAAAVPLTTGSGGYPTWGAGLQLPPNTPVAYKYLIRNPDGSVAWEGGADRTATTPPTGTFTTADTWRQ
;
A
#
# COMPACT_ATOMS: atom_id res chain seq x y z
N MET A 1 30.98 -15.97 -64.32
CA MET A 1 30.76 -14.63 -63.73
C MET A 1 29.28 -14.52 -63.42
N THR A 2 28.92 -14.73 -62.16
CA THR A 2 27.52 -14.73 -61.71
C THR A 2 27.52 -14.17 -60.29
N THR A 3 26.81 -13.07 -60.15
CA THR A 3 26.89 -12.06 -59.10
C THR A 3 26.17 -12.48 -57.81
N ALA A 4 26.78 -12.17 -56.67
CA ALA A 4 26.23 -12.37 -55.33
C ALA A 4 24.96 -11.52 -55.08
N PRO A 5 24.02 -11.98 -54.23
CA PRO A 5 22.84 -11.20 -53.84
C PRO A 5 23.18 -10.10 -52.81
N PRO A 6 22.39 -9.02 -52.73
CA PRO A 6 22.69 -7.86 -51.91
C PRO A 6 22.41 -8.09 -50.42
N ARG A 7 23.26 -7.46 -49.57
CA ARG A 7 23.10 -7.38 -48.12
C ARG A 7 21.97 -6.40 -47.79
N THR A 8 20.93 -6.87 -47.10
CA THR A 8 19.91 -6.01 -46.47
C THR A 8 20.37 -5.61 -45.08
N THR A 9 20.61 -4.31 -44.88
CA THR A 9 20.81 -3.66 -43.58
C THR A 9 19.45 -3.47 -42.90
N ALA A 10 19.24 -4.10 -41.74
CA ALA A 10 18.09 -3.83 -40.87
C ALA A 10 18.38 -2.58 -40.03
N THR A 11 17.70 -1.47 -40.34
CA THR A 11 17.73 -0.26 -39.51
C THR A 11 16.83 -0.47 -38.29
N ALA A 12 17.45 -0.49 -37.10
CA ALA A 12 16.76 -0.45 -35.83
C ALA A 12 16.19 0.96 -35.60
N TRP A 13 14.87 1.08 -35.54
CA TRP A 13 14.20 2.33 -35.21
C TRP A 13 14.05 2.42 -33.68
N TRP A 14 14.91 3.21 -33.04
CA TRP A 14 14.64 3.72 -31.69
C TRP A 14 13.45 4.69 -31.76
N ARG A 15 12.35 4.39 -31.08
CA ARG A 15 11.31 5.37 -30.78
C ARG A 15 11.61 5.97 -29.41
N PRO A 16 11.97 7.26 -29.31
CA PRO A 16 12.08 7.90 -28.00
C PRO A 16 10.68 8.03 -27.39
N LEU A 17 10.57 7.74 -26.09
CA LEU A 17 9.39 8.05 -25.28
C LEU A 17 9.08 9.55 -25.41
N LEU A 18 7.89 9.89 -25.88
CA LEU A 18 7.34 11.24 -25.74
C LEU A 18 6.77 11.37 -24.32
N LEU A 19 7.43 12.18 -23.49
CA LEU A 19 6.83 12.74 -22.27
C LEU A 19 5.69 13.66 -22.72
N VAL A 20 4.44 13.30 -22.44
CA VAL A 20 3.31 14.23 -22.59
C VAL A 20 3.18 15.00 -21.29
N ALA A 21 3.76 16.20 -21.25
CA ALA A 21 3.40 17.21 -20.26
C ALA A 21 2.09 17.85 -20.71
N ALA A 22 0.99 17.58 -20.00
CA ALA A 22 -0.28 18.25 -20.23
C ALA A 22 -0.16 19.71 -19.75
N LEU A 23 -0.01 20.64 -20.69
CA LEU A 23 -0.02 22.08 -20.45
C LEU A 23 -1.44 22.61 -20.69
N LEU A 24 -2.17 22.96 -19.63
CA LEU A 24 -3.47 23.65 -19.75
C LEU A 24 -3.20 25.15 -19.98
N THR A 25 -3.61 25.67 -21.13
CA THR A 25 -3.63 27.13 -21.39
C THR A 25 -5.07 27.64 -21.31
N GLY A 26 -5.27 28.67 -20.48
CA GLY A 26 -6.50 29.43 -20.38
C GLY A 26 -6.20 30.79 -19.75
N LEU A 27 -6.32 31.86 -20.55
CA LEU A 27 -5.92 33.23 -20.23
C LEU A 27 -7.15 34.09 -19.87
N LEU A 28 -6.98 34.92 -18.82
CA LEU A 28 -7.65 36.19 -18.45
C LEU A 28 -8.36 36.22 -17.07
N GLY A 29 -7.60 36.64 -16.05
CA GLY A 29 -7.95 37.74 -15.13
C GLY A 29 -9.05 37.54 -14.09
N VAL A 30 -8.68 37.07 -12.89
CA VAL A 30 -8.71 37.84 -11.62
C VAL A 30 -7.61 37.25 -10.74
N ALA A 31 -6.72 38.08 -10.18
CA ALA A 31 -5.74 37.61 -9.20
C ALA A 31 -6.48 37.13 -7.95
N ALA A 32 -6.53 35.80 -7.76
CA ALA A 32 -6.95 35.22 -6.49
C ALA A 32 -6.03 35.74 -5.37
N PRO A 33 -6.54 35.99 -4.15
CA PRO A 33 -5.68 36.38 -3.05
C PRO A 33 -4.66 35.25 -2.85
N ALA A 34 -3.41 35.62 -2.60
CA ALA A 34 -2.33 34.67 -2.32
C ALA A 34 -2.63 33.88 -1.04
N GLY A 35 -3.48 32.87 -1.16
CA GLY A 35 -3.63 31.79 -0.19
C GLY A 35 -2.38 30.93 -0.31
N ALA A 36 -1.77 30.60 0.84
CA ALA A 36 -0.57 29.79 0.93
C ALA A 36 -0.65 28.59 -0.04
N ALA A 37 0.22 28.57 -1.05
CA ALA A 37 0.40 27.40 -1.88
C ALA A 37 0.91 26.30 -0.94
N THR A 38 0.02 25.37 -0.58
CA THR A 38 0.39 24.14 0.10
C THR A 38 1.29 23.36 -0.85
N ALA A 39 2.55 23.16 -0.46
CA ALA A 39 3.51 22.45 -1.28
C ALA A 39 2.97 21.04 -1.58
N GLU A 40 2.98 20.67 -2.87
CA GLU A 40 2.61 19.35 -3.35
C GLU A 40 3.88 18.55 -3.63
N ALA A 41 3.95 17.34 -3.10
CA ALA A 41 5.03 16.41 -3.34
C ALA A 41 4.56 15.27 -4.24
N THR A 42 5.39 14.94 -5.24
CA THR A 42 5.17 13.78 -6.10
C THR A 42 5.69 12.52 -5.41
N ILE A 43 4.81 11.56 -5.14
CA ILE A 43 5.19 10.25 -4.62
C ILE A 43 5.08 9.19 -5.70
N SER A 44 6.00 8.23 -5.71
CA SER A 44 5.88 7.02 -6.53
C SER A 44 4.97 6.01 -5.83
N VAL A 45 4.05 5.44 -6.60
CA VAL A 45 3.12 4.41 -6.16
C VAL A 45 3.41 3.16 -6.96
N THR A 46 3.71 2.06 -6.27
CA THR A 46 3.82 0.72 -6.84
C THR A 46 2.80 -0.18 -6.16
N VAL A 47 2.09 -0.98 -6.96
CA VAL A 47 1.19 -2.01 -6.46
C VAL A 47 1.34 -3.28 -7.28
N SER A 48 1.49 -4.42 -6.60
CA SER A 48 1.47 -5.72 -7.25
C SER A 48 0.03 -6.20 -7.44
N ALA A 49 -0.43 -6.34 -8.69
CA ALA A 49 -1.79 -6.73 -9.05
C ALA A 49 -1.84 -7.64 -10.28
N VAL A 50 -2.48 -8.81 -10.14
CA VAL A 50 -2.79 -9.70 -11.26
C VAL A 50 -4.14 -9.29 -11.83
N THR A 51 -4.20 -9.04 -13.14
CA THR A 51 -5.40 -8.54 -13.82
C THR A 51 -5.68 -9.36 -15.09
N ASN A 52 -6.89 -9.21 -15.66
CA ASN A 52 -7.15 -9.74 -17.00
C ASN A 52 -6.60 -8.80 -18.08
N PRO A 53 -6.39 -9.29 -19.31
CA PRO A 53 -6.03 -8.43 -20.44
C PRO A 53 -7.04 -7.28 -20.64
N GLY A 54 -6.53 -6.05 -20.70
CA GLY A 54 -7.34 -4.84 -20.89
C GLY A 54 -7.89 -4.22 -19.60
N ASP A 55 -7.71 -4.86 -18.44
CA ASP A 55 -7.98 -4.25 -17.15
C ASP A 55 -6.94 -3.16 -16.83
N THR A 56 -7.30 -2.19 -16.01
CA THR A 56 -6.41 -1.12 -15.53
C THR A 56 -6.48 -1.04 -14.01
N VAL A 57 -5.32 -0.94 -13.35
CA VAL A 57 -5.24 -0.62 -11.93
C VAL A 57 -5.19 0.89 -11.74
N LEU A 58 -5.95 1.40 -10.78
CA LEU A 58 -6.02 2.82 -10.43
C LEU A 58 -5.91 2.99 -8.92
N ILE A 59 -5.56 4.20 -8.48
CA ILE A 59 -5.56 4.63 -7.08
C ILE A 59 -6.54 5.80 -6.91
N SER A 60 -7.35 5.77 -5.85
CA SER A 60 -8.23 6.87 -5.48
C SER A 60 -8.30 7.06 -3.98
N GLY A 61 -8.58 8.27 -3.51
CA GLY A 61 -8.46 8.63 -2.11
C GLY A 61 -9.22 9.88 -1.71
N ASN A 62 -9.10 10.28 -0.46
CA ASN A 62 -9.89 11.37 0.15
C ASN A 62 -9.48 12.79 -0.31
N THR A 63 -8.37 12.93 -1.03
CA THR A 63 -7.87 14.22 -1.52
C THR A 63 -8.27 14.47 -2.96
N ALA A 64 -8.24 15.73 -3.39
CA ALA A 64 -8.51 16.11 -4.78
C ALA A 64 -7.48 15.51 -5.75
N GLN A 65 -6.21 15.42 -5.33
CA GLN A 65 -5.12 14.82 -6.07
C GLN A 65 -5.30 13.31 -6.30
N LEU A 66 -6.07 12.65 -5.43
CA LEU A 66 -6.47 11.24 -5.53
C LEU A 66 -7.92 11.07 -6.01
N GLY A 67 -8.56 12.13 -6.50
CA GLY A 67 -9.87 12.07 -7.12
C GLY A 67 -11.07 12.01 -6.15
N ASN A 68 -10.92 12.33 -4.86
CA ASN A 68 -12.02 12.40 -3.87
C ASN A 68 -12.93 11.16 -3.85
N TRP A 69 -12.33 9.96 -3.83
CA TRP A 69 -13.03 8.66 -3.89
C TRP A 69 -13.93 8.45 -5.13
N ASN A 70 -13.78 9.26 -6.19
CA ASN A 70 -14.50 9.10 -7.44
C ASN A 70 -13.71 8.21 -8.41
N PRO A 71 -14.21 7.01 -8.79
CA PRO A 71 -13.52 6.12 -9.73
C PRO A 71 -13.22 6.74 -11.10
N ALA A 72 -14.01 7.72 -11.55
CA ALA A 72 -13.78 8.40 -12.81
C ALA A 72 -12.59 9.38 -12.76
N ALA A 73 -12.27 9.88 -11.56
CA ALA A 73 -11.15 10.78 -11.29
C ALA A 73 -9.94 10.07 -10.67
N ALA A 74 -10.00 8.74 -10.52
CA ALA A 74 -8.91 7.93 -10.00
C ALA A 74 -7.67 8.00 -10.90
N VAL A 75 -6.48 8.01 -10.28
CA VAL A 75 -5.21 8.08 -11.01
C VAL A 75 -4.86 6.70 -11.56
N PRO A 76 -4.66 6.54 -12.88
CA PRO A 76 -4.28 5.25 -13.46
C PRO A 76 -2.82 4.91 -13.13
N LEU A 77 -2.57 3.64 -12.85
CA LEU A 77 -1.24 3.06 -12.76
C LEU A 77 -0.93 2.28 -14.03
N HIS A 78 0.35 2.09 -14.32
CA HIS A 78 0.82 1.51 -15.57
C HIS A 78 1.70 0.29 -15.32
N THR A 79 1.58 -0.70 -16.19
CA THR A 79 2.49 -1.86 -16.26
C THR A 79 2.93 -2.10 -17.70
N THR A 80 3.98 -2.87 -17.86
CA THR A 80 4.44 -3.45 -19.12
C THR A 80 4.43 -4.97 -19.03
N ALA A 81 4.66 -5.67 -20.14
CA ALA A 81 4.83 -7.13 -20.11
C ALA A 81 6.04 -7.56 -19.25
N GLN A 82 7.07 -6.72 -19.15
CA GLN A 82 8.30 -6.98 -18.40
C GLN A 82 8.15 -6.71 -16.90
N THR A 83 7.33 -5.73 -16.52
CA THR A 83 7.13 -5.34 -15.12
C THR A 83 5.93 -6.02 -14.48
N TYR A 84 5.01 -6.59 -15.27
CA TYR A 84 3.83 -7.29 -14.76
C TYR A 84 4.24 -8.43 -13.80
N PRO A 85 3.58 -8.57 -12.63
CA PRO A 85 2.33 -7.92 -12.19
C PRO A 85 2.51 -6.61 -11.40
N SER A 86 3.63 -5.91 -11.54
CA SER A 86 3.89 -4.63 -10.89
C SER A 86 3.32 -3.45 -11.69
N TRP A 87 2.46 -2.68 -11.06
CA TRP A 87 1.84 -1.48 -11.60
C TRP A 87 2.39 -0.25 -10.89
N THR A 88 2.87 0.73 -11.66
CA THR A 88 3.51 1.93 -11.12
C THR A 88 2.84 3.21 -11.65
N GLY A 89 2.76 4.23 -10.81
CA GLY A 89 2.32 5.57 -11.17
C GLY A 89 2.84 6.61 -10.19
N TYR A 90 2.39 7.85 -10.37
CA TYR A 90 2.78 8.98 -9.53
C TYR A 90 1.54 9.72 -9.08
N VAL A 91 1.48 10.11 -7.80
CA VAL A 91 0.40 10.94 -7.25
C VAL A 91 0.98 12.13 -6.50
N GLN A 92 0.23 13.23 -6.44
CA GLN A 92 0.58 14.38 -5.62
C GLN A 92 -0.07 14.25 -4.24
N ILE A 93 0.69 14.54 -3.19
CA ILE A 93 0.16 14.64 -1.82
C ILE A 93 0.65 15.95 -1.22
N ILE A 94 -0.22 16.59 -0.44
CA ILE A 94 0.11 17.83 0.26
C ILE A 94 1.14 17.53 1.36
N GLU A 95 2.24 18.29 1.38
CA GLU A 95 3.28 18.12 2.38
C GLU A 95 2.75 18.31 3.81
N GLY A 96 3.16 17.44 4.73
CA GLY A 96 2.71 17.48 6.12
C GLY A 96 1.27 16.98 6.35
N SER A 97 0.60 16.47 5.31
CA SER A 97 -0.74 15.90 5.40
C SER A 97 -0.74 14.37 5.40
N THR A 98 -1.85 13.80 5.88
CA THR A 98 -2.18 12.38 5.73
C THR A 98 -3.27 12.26 4.68
N ALA A 99 -3.03 11.45 3.64
CA ALA A 99 -4.02 11.07 2.66
C ALA A 99 -4.49 9.63 2.92
N GLU A 100 -5.78 9.39 2.80
CA GLU A 100 -6.35 8.05 2.72
C GLU A 100 -6.55 7.66 1.26
N TYR A 101 -6.31 6.39 0.94
CA TYR A 101 -6.47 5.87 -0.42
C TYR A 101 -6.89 4.41 -0.44
N LYS A 102 -7.36 4.00 -1.62
CA LYS A 102 -7.54 2.61 -2.03
C LYS A 102 -7.18 2.44 -3.49
N PHE A 103 -6.79 1.23 -3.84
CA PHE A 103 -6.73 0.82 -5.23
C PHE A 103 -8.11 0.43 -5.76
N LEU A 104 -8.26 0.48 -7.08
CA LEU A 104 -9.38 -0.10 -7.80
C LEU A 104 -8.91 -0.69 -9.13
N ILE A 105 -9.53 -1.79 -9.56
CA ILE A 105 -9.38 -2.31 -10.93
C ILE A 105 -10.61 -1.88 -11.73
N ARG A 106 -10.36 -1.29 -12.89
CA ARG A 106 -11.37 -1.07 -13.92
C ARG A 106 -11.18 -2.12 -15.01
N SER A 107 -12.20 -2.94 -15.26
CA SER A 107 -12.16 -3.92 -16.32
C SER A 107 -12.13 -3.27 -17.71
N SER A 108 -11.77 -4.04 -18.73
CA SER A 108 -11.88 -3.60 -20.13
C SER A 108 -13.30 -3.18 -20.56
N THR A 109 -14.33 -3.65 -19.84
CA THR A 109 -15.74 -3.28 -20.04
C THR A 109 -16.19 -2.09 -19.18
N GLY A 110 -15.30 -1.52 -18.36
CA GLY A 110 -15.56 -0.36 -17.51
C GLY A 110 -16.11 -0.69 -16.12
N VAL A 111 -16.23 -1.98 -15.75
CA VAL A 111 -16.67 -2.38 -14.40
C VAL A 111 -15.57 -2.05 -13.40
N VAL A 112 -15.93 -1.35 -12.32
CA VAL A 112 -15.00 -0.97 -11.25
C VAL A 112 -15.14 -1.90 -10.06
N THR A 113 -14.01 -2.47 -9.63
CA THR A 113 -13.88 -3.26 -8.41
C THR A 113 -12.88 -2.57 -7.49
N TRP A 114 -13.28 -2.29 -6.25
CA TRP A 114 -12.39 -1.74 -5.22
C TRP A 114 -11.65 -2.85 -4.48
N GLU A 115 -10.46 -2.54 -3.95
CA GLU A 115 -9.83 -3.47 -3.01
C GLU A 115 -10.69 -3.65 -1.75
N SER A 116 -10.66 -4.86 -1.19
CA SER A 116 -11.54 -5.28 -0.10
C SER A 116 -10.93 -5.10 1.29
N VAL A 117 -10.03 -4.15 1.48
CA VAL A 117 -9.40 -3.84 2.78
C VAL A 117 -9.94 -2.51 3.35
N PRO A 118 -9.66 -2.15 4.62
CA PRO A 118 -9.85 -0.78 5.10
C PRO A 118 -9.09 0.24 4.24
N ASN A 119 -9.41 1.53 4.37
CA ASN A 119 -8.66 2.59 3.68
C ASN A 119 -7.21 2.54 4.12
N ARG A 120 -6.29 2.60 3.15
CA ARG A 120 -4.86 2.76 3.40
C ARG A 120 -4.58 4.23 3.71
N SER A 121 -3.52 4.52 4.44
CA SER A 121 -3.13 5.89 4.77
C SER A 121 -1.65 6.11 4.51
N VAL A 122 -1.31 7.24 3.91
CA VAL A 122 0.08 7.68 3.72
C VAL A 122 0.23 9.08 4.29
N THR A 123 1.26 9.30 5.11
CA THR A 123 1.60 10.62 5.62
C THR A 123 2.86 11.10 4.93
N HIS A 124 2.81 12.27 4.30
CA HIS A 124 3.99 12.83 3.66
C HIS A 124 4.76 13.73 4.64
N SER A 125 6.01 13.36 4.93
CA SER A 125 6.93 14.17 5.72
C SER A 125 7.84 14.99 4.81
N THR A 126 8.11 16.24 5.17
CA THR A 126 9.03 17.14 4.47
C THR A 126 10.49 16.64 4.45
N THR A 127 10.81 15.62 5.26
CA THR A 127 12.18 15.08 5.40
C THR A 127 12.35 13.75 4.68
N ALA A 128 11.26 13.05 4.33
CA ALA A 128 11.32 11.74 3.70
C ALA A 128 10.11 11.50 2.78
N ILE A 129 10.40 11.21 1.51
CA ILE A 129 9.38 10.74 0.57
C ILE A 129 9.12 9.26 0.87
N THR A 130 7.93 8.95 1.38
CA THR A 130 7.48 7.55 1.55
C THR A 130 6.90 7.07 0.22
N ALA A 131 7.65 6.22 -0.50
CA ALA A 131 7.09 5.49 -1.64
C ALA A 131 6.00 4.53 -1.14
N ILE A 132 4.93 4.41 -1.91
CA ILE A 132 3.91 3.37 -1.68
C ILE A 132 4.36 2.12 -2.44
N ASP A 133 4.53 1.01 -1.72
CA ASP A 133 4.77 -0.32 -2.29
C ASP A 133 3.77 -1.30 -1.67
N ASP A 134 2.64 -1.46 -2.35
CA ASP A 134 1.47 -2.17 -1.86
C ASP A 134 1.16 -3.42 -2.70
N ARG A 135 0.15 -4.17 -2.28
CA ARG A 135 -0.39 -5.30 -3.05
C ARG A 135 -1.89 -5.14 -3.22
N TRP A 136 -2.37 -5.44 -4.43
CA TRP A 136 -3.78 -5.45 -4.74
C TRP A 136 -4.51 -6.55 -3.99
N ASN A 137 -5.64 -6.20 -3.39
CA ASN A 137 -6.45 -7.10 -2.58
C ASN A 137 -7.89 -7.16 -3.11
N VAL A 138 -8.15 -8.08 -4.05
CA VAL A 138 -9.52 -8.46 -4.44
C VAL A 138 -9.98 -9.75 -3.85
N GLY A 139 -11.25 -9.74 -3.48
CA GLY A 139 -12.05 -10.89 -3.11
C GLY A 139 -12.28 -11.90 -4.24
N SER A 140 -11.23 -12.53 -4.77
CA SER A 140 -11.38 -13.94 -5.21
C SER A 140 -11.34 -14.90 -4.00
N GLY A 141 -10.86 -14.40 -2.85
CA GLY A 141 -11.23 -14.84 -1.51
C GLY A 141 -11.41 -13.58 -0.66
N ALA A 142 -12.54 -13.44 0.05
CA ALA A 142 -12.72 -12.35 1.00
C ALA A 142 -11.46 -12.20 1.89
N PRO A 143 -11.11 -10.98 2.35
CA PRO A 143 -9.99 -10.82 3.28
C PRO A 143 -10.09 -11.86 4.39
N VAL A 144 -8.96 -12.44 4.73
CA VAL A 144 -8.91 -13.43 5.78
C VAL A 144 -9.05 -12.69 7.10
N ALA A 145 -10.08 -13.04 7.86
CA ALA A 145 -10.22 -12.55 9.22
C ALA A 145 -9.08 -13.13 10.06
N ALA A 146 -8.10 -12.28 10.37
CA ALA A 146 -6.91 -12.63 11.11
C ALA A 146 -7.10 -12.27 12.59
N SER A 147 -6.88 -13.24 13.48
CA SER A 147 -6.90 -13.06 14.93
C SER A 147 -5.51 -13.39 15.48
N PHE A 148 -4.76 -12.36 15.84
CA PHE A 148 -3.48 -12.53 16.52
C PHE A 148 -3.70 -12.52 18.03
N ARG A 149 -3.11 -13.49 18.72
CA ARG A 149 -3.13 -13.55 20.18
C ARG A 149 -1.74 -13.83 20.72
N VAL A 150 -1.34 -13.11 21.76
CA VAL A 150 -0.09 -13.34 22.46
C VAL A 150 -0.29 -13.31 23.96
N THR A 151 0.30 -14.28 24.65
CA THR A 151 0.43 -14.28 26.11
C THR A 151 1.70 -13.50 26.47
N ALA A 152 1.53 -12.33 27.09
CA ALA A 152 2.61 -11.42 27.45
C ALA A 152 2.29 -10.69 28.76
N THR A 153 3.21 -10.73 29.73
CA THR A 153 3.12 -9.93 30.94
C THR A 153 3.68 -8.53 30.71
N THR A 154 3.04 -7.53 31.30
CA THR A 154 3.41 -6.12 31.13
C THR A 154 3.45 -5.43 32.49
N ALA A 155 4.28 -4.40 32.61
CA ALA A 155 4.25 -3.47 33.74
C ALA A 155 3.11 -2.45 33.59
N TYR A 156 2.80 -1.74 34.67
CA TYR A 156 1.78 -0.69 34.63
C TYR A 156 2.11 0.37 33.56
N GLY A 157 1.14 0.66 32.70
CA GLY A 157 1.26 1.62 31.59
C GLY A 157 1.87 1.07 30.31
N GLN A 158 2.43 -0.15 30.32
CA GLN A 158 2.88 -0.81 29.10
C GLN A 158 1.72 -1.42 28.33
N ASN A 159 1.84 -1.45 27.00
CA ASN A 159 0.85 -2.06 26.11
C ASN A 159 1.53 -2.90 25.04
N VAL A 160 0.85 -3.95 24.57
CA VAL A 160 1.36 -4.85 23.53
C VAL A 160 0.86 -4.41 22.16
N TYR A 161 1.73 -4.50 21.16
CA TYR A 161 1.44 -4.16 19.76
C TYR A 161 1.92 -5.29 18.84
N LEU A 162 1.35 -5.33 17.64
CA LEU A 162 1.72 -6.23 16.55
C LEU A 162 2.26 -5.41 15.38
N VAL A 163 3.41 -5.80 14.83
CA VAL A 163 4.01 -5.17 13.65
C VAL A 163 4.52 -6.23 12.68
N GLY A 164 4.50 -5.96 11.38
CA GLY A 164 4.95 -6.93 10.38
C GLY A 164 5.17 -6.35 9.00
N ASN A 165 5.51 -7.21 8.05
CA ASN A 165 5.87 -6.84 6.68
C ASN A 165 4.71 -6.26 5.86
N LEU A 166 3.47 -6.59 6.20
CA LEU A 166 2.29 -6.10 5.49
C LEU A 166 1.93 -4.69 5.93
N ALA A 167 1.34 -3.90 5.04
CA ALA A 167 0.83 -2.56 5.35
C ALA A 167 -0.23 -2.60 6.46
N GLU A 168 -1.10 -3.62 6.45
CA GLU A 168 -2.10 -3.88 7.49
C GLU A 168 -1.47 -4.20 8.86
N LEU A 169 -0.18 -4.55 8.88
CA LEU A 169 0.64 -4.76 10.07
C LEU A 169 1.67 -3.64 10.29
N GLY A 170 1.53 -2.50 9.60
CA GLY A 170 2.38 -1.33 9.77
C GLY A 170 3.72 -1.36 9.04
N GLY A 171 3.99 -2.34 8.17
CA GLY A 171 5.18 -2.34 7.29
C GLY A 171 6.51 -2.22 8.02
N TRP A 172 6.67 -2.94 9.15
CA TRP A 172 7.82 -2.88 10.06
C TRP A 172 8.08 -1.52 10.72
N ASN A 173 7.17 -0.56 10.60
CA ASN A 173 7.25 0.72 11.31
C ASN A 173 6.57 0.60 12.68
N PRO A 174 7.31 0.70 13.81
CA PRO A 174 6.72 0.61 15.14
C PRO A 174 5.65 1.67 15.38
N ALA A 175 5.77 2.87 14.82
CA ALA A 175 4.78 3.94 15.01
C ALA A 175 3.41 3.58 14.41
N ALA A 176 3.39 2.73 13.37
CA ALA A 176 2.19 2.23 12.71
C ALA A 176 1.77 0.82 13.20
N ALA A 177 2.38 0.31 14.26
CA ALA A 177 2.05 -1.01 14.80
C ALA A 177 0.60 -1.08 15.31
N VAL A 178 -0.03 -2.23 15.10
CA VAL A 178 -1.42 -2.50 15.50
C VAL A 178 -1.50 -2.66 17.02
N PRO A 179 -2.28 -1.85 17.75
CA PRO A 179 -2.45 -2.01 19.18
C PRO A 179 -3.24 -3.29 19.50
N LEU A 180 -2.73 -4.09 20.44
CA LEU A 180 -3.48 -5.22 20.98
C LEU A 180 -4.25 -4.79 22.22
N THR A 181 -5.38 -5.44 22.46
CA THR A 181 -6.21 -5.20 23.64
C THR A 181 -6.29 -6.44 24.52
N THR A 182 -6.52 -6.24 25.82
CA THR A 182 -6.85 -7.30 26.77
C THR A 182 -8.07 -6.86 27.58
N GLY A 183 -9.01 -7.79 27.77
CA GLY A 183 -10.26 -7.52 28.50
C GLY A 183 -10.11 -7.76 30.01
N SER A 184 -11.12 -7.36 30.78
CA SER A 184 -11.22 -7.73 32.20
C SER A 184 -11.21 -9.26 32.35
N GLY A 185 -10.26 -9.77 33.15
CA GLY A 185 -10.04 -11.22 33.33
C GLY A 185 -9.33 -11.92 32.16
N GLY A 186 -8.96 -11.20 31.09
CA GLY A 186 -8.25 -11.74 29.93
C GLY A 186 -6.72 -11.64 30.02
N TYR A 187 -6.20 -10.81 30.92
CA TYR A 187 -4.76 -10.70 31.16
C TYR A 187 -4.18 -12.04 31.69
N PRO A 188 -3.03 -12.52 31.20
CA PRO A 188 -2.04 -11.84 30.35
C PRO A 188 -2.17 -12.10 28.84
N THR A 189 -3.34 -12.49 28.34
CA THR A 189 -3.57 -12.67 26.90
C THR A 189 -4.03 -11.37 26.25
N TRP A 190 -3.33 -10.98 25.19
CA TRP A 190 -3.60 -9.81 24.37
C TRP A 190 -4.00 -10.25 22.96
N GLY A 191 -4.83 -9.48 22.27
CA GLY A 191 -5.13 -9.77 20.88
C GLY A 191 -5.72 -8.63 20.09
N ALA A 192 -5.73 -8.82 18.77
CA ALA A 192 -6.37 -7.95 17.80
C ALA A 192 -6.92 -8.79 16.64
N GLY A 193 -8.07 -8.36 16.14
CA GLY A 193 -8.64 -8.84 14.88
C GLY A 193 -8.36 -7.83 13.77
N LEU A 194 -7.86 -8.28 12.63
CA LEU A 194 -7.73 -7.47 11.42
C LEU A 194 -8.03 -8.29 10.17
N GLN A 195 -8.11 -7.61 9.04
CA GLN A 195 -8.30 -8.25 7.75
C GLN A 195 -6.95 -8.34 7.04
N LEU A 196 -6.55 -9.55 6.64
CA LEU A 196 -5.32 -9.76 5.89
C LEU A 196 -5.60 -10.24 4.46
N PRO A 197 -4.72 -9.91 3.51
CA PRO A 197 -4.73 -10.50 2.18
C PRO A 197 -4.75 -12.04 2.22
N PRO A 198 -5.55 -12.74 1.40
CA PRO A 198 -5.47 -14.20 1.29
C PRO A 198 -4.17 -14.66 0.60
N ASN A 199 -3.77 -15.92 0.80
CA ASN A 199 -2.58 -16.56 0.17
C ASN A 199 -1.29 -15.72 0.26
N THR A 200 -1.09 -15.00 1.36
CA THR A 200 -0.04 -13.99 1.47
C THR A 200 0.94 -14.36 2.57
N PRO A 201 2.26 -14.41 2.28
CA PRO A 201 3.28 -14.55 3.29
C PRO A 201 3.27 -13.35 4.25
N VAL A 202 3.16 -13.67 5.54
CA VAL A 202 3.17 -12.73 6.65
C VAL A 202 4.42 -13.00 7.48
N ALA A 203 5.18 -11.94 7.74
CA ALA A 203 6.25 -11.93 8.73
C ALA A 203 5.91 -10.86 9.77
N TYR A 204 5.96 -11.21 11.06
CA TYR A 204 5.50 -10.31 12.13
C TYR A 204 6.26 -10.53 13.44
N LYS A 205 6.17 -9.51 14.30
CA LYS A 205 6.63 -9.52 15.69
C LYS A 205 5.66 -8.78 16.60
N TYR A 206 5.73 -9.13 17.89
CA TYR A 206 5.12 -8.35 18.95
C TYR A 206 6.09 -7.32 19.54
N LEU A 207 5.53 -6.18 19.97
CA LEU A 207 6.23 -5.12 20.68
C LEU A 207 5.56 -4.89 22.03
N ILE A 208 6.34 -4.53 23.05
CA ILE A 208 5.83 -3.88 24.26
C ILE A 208 6.24 -2.42 24.21
N ARG A 209 5.28 -1.49 24.24
CA ARG A 209 5.55 -0.05 24.27
C ARG A 209 5.38 0.50 25.69
N ASN A 210 6.36 1.27 26.12
CA ASN A 210 6.35 2.00 27.38
C ASN A 210 5.55 3.31 27.29
N PRO A 211 5.12 3.90 28.42
CA PRO A 211 4.45 5.20 28.45
C PRO A 211 5.26 6.34 27.80
N ASP A 212 6.59 6.25 27.81
CA ASP A 212 7.49 7.24 27.19
C ASP A 212 7.65 7.07 25.67
N GLY A 213 6.97 6.07 25.07
CA GLY A 213 7.02 5.77 23.65
C GLY A 213 8.14 4.79 23.22
N SER A 214 9.06 4.43 24.12
CA SER A 214 10.09 3.43 23.81
C SER A 214 9.48 2.03 23.61
N VAL A 215 10.06 1.24 22.70
CA VAL A 215 9.55 -0.08 22.33
C VAL A 215 10.57 -1.18 22.61
N ALA A 216 10.13 -2.25 23.26
CA ALA A 216 10.84 -3.51 23.36
C ALA A 216 10.27 -4.49 22.33
N TRP A 217 11.14 -5.14 21.56
CA TRP A 217 10.75 -6.17 20.58
C TRP A 217 10.78 -7.54 21.22
N GLU A 218 9.92 -8.45 20.76
CA GLU A 218 10.10 -9.86 21.11
C GLU A 218 11.42 -10.40 20.55
N GLY A 219 12.04 -11.30 21.31
CA GLY A 219 13.28 -11.96 20.92
C GLY A 219 13.12 -12.97 19.78
N GLY A 220 14.26 -13.46 19.30
CA GLY A 220 14.34 -14.45 18.22
C GLY A 220 14.04 -13.90 16.82
N ALA A 221 13.98 -14.82 15.85
CA ALA A 221 13.63 -14.52 14.46
C ALA A 221 12.15 -14.12 14.30
N ASP A 222 11.82 -13.42 13.22
CA ASP A 222 10.45 -13.05 12.88
C ASP A 222 9.53 -14.27 12.85
N ARG A 223 8.30 -14.11 13.32
CA ARG A 223 7.28 -15.14 13.15
C ARG A 223 6.82 -15.08 11.71
N THR A 224 6.71 -16.24 11.06
CA THR A 224 6.28 -16.31 9.66
C THR A 224 5.11 -17.27 9.49
N ALA A 225 4.20 -16.91 8.59
CA ALA A 225 3.06 -17.73 8.19
C ALA A 225 2.59 -17.34 6.78
N THR A 226 1.67 -18.10 6.22
CA THR A 226 0.95 -17.70 5.00
C THR A 226 -0.54 -17.71 5.31
N THR A 227 -1.25 -16.62 5.00
CA THR A 227 -2.70 -16.59 5.17
C THR A 227 -3.37 -17.61 4.24
N PRO A 228 -4.47 -18.25 4.66
CA PRO A 228 -5.23 -19.16 3.82
C PRO A 228 -5.85 -18.41 2.62
N PRO A 229 -6.34 -19.14 1.60
CA PRO A 229 -7.06 -18.54 0.48
C PRO A 229 -8.40 -17.92 0.89
N THR A 230 -9.05 -18.43 1.95
CA THR A 230 -10.32 -17.94 2.48
C THR A 230 -10.42 -18.25 3.98
N GLY A 231 -11.42 -17.67 4.67
CA GLY A 231 -11.75 -18.03 6.05
C GLY A 231 -10.97 -17.22 7.08
N THR A 232 -10.45 -17.89 8.12
CA THR A 232 -9.78 -17.25 9.26
C THR A 232 -8.32 -17.67 9.39
N PHE A 233 -7.47 -16.72 9.76
CA PHE A 233 -6.08 -16.96 10.18
C PHE A 233 -5.99 -16.68 11.67
N THR A 234 -5.54 -17.62 12.50
CA THR A 234 -5.45 -17.41 13.94
C THR A 234 -4.09 -17.84 14.46
N THR A 235 -3.49 -17.00 15.31
CA THR A 235 -2.27 -17.32 16.05
C THR A 235 -2.57 -17.35 17.54
N ALA A 236 -1.79 -18.16 18.26
CA ALA A 236 -1.81 -18.24 19.72
C ALA A 236 -0.37 -18.36 20.20
N ASP A 237 0.24 -17.20 20.41
CA ASP A 237 1.66 -17.05 20.67
C ASP A 237 1.93 -16.86 22.16
N THR A 238 3.18 -17.09 22.55
CA THR A 238 3.74 -16.64 23.83
C THR A 238 4.89 -15.69 23.54
N TRP A 239 4.96 -14.60 24.30
CA TRP A 239 6.05 -13.63 24.20
C TRP A 239 7.41 -14.32 24.30
N ARG A 240 8.32 -13.97 23.39
CA ARG A 240 9.71 -14.44 23.40
C ARG A 240 10.57 -13.34 23.99
N GLN A 241 11.34 -13.68 25.03
CA GLN A 241 12.36 -12.80 25.60
C GLN A 241 13.54 -12.62 24.65
#